data_AF-A0A8T4D6X8-F1
#
_entry.id   AF-A0A8T4D6X8-F1
#
_cell.length_a   1.000
_cell.length_b   1.000
_cell.length_c   1.000
_cell.angle_alpha   90.00
_cell.angle_beta   90.00
_cell.angle_gamma   90.00
#
_symmetry.space_group_name_H-M   'P 1'
#
loop_
_entity.id
_entity.type
_entity.pdbx_description
1 polymer ?
#
loop_
_entity_poly.entity_id
_entity_poly.type
_entity_poly.pdbx_seq_one_letter_code
_entity_poly.pdbx_strand_id
1 'polypeptide(L)'
;MNSKLIEFLVKVRDASQMMADAANEYLDNFAPPSVKDEKATAAVQEIAFSTLKFEVQQGAKLGEYEIAYKSGNLEDKWRPAYSILRNSNAIIKDRYHGEGYQYSYWLYGENRIYRQKLKPKQ
;
A
#
# COMPACT_ATOMS: atom_id res chain seq x y z
N MET A 1 35.23 6.40 24.65
CA MET A 1 34.04 6.99 23.98
C MET A 1 33.68 8.27 24.71
N ASN A 2 33.50 9.38 24.00
CA ASN A 2 33.39 10.71 24.62
C ASN A 2 31.98 10.90 25.23
N SER A 3 31.84 10.69 26.55
CA SER A 3 30.55 10.65 27.27
C SER A 3 29.67 11.89 27.01
N LYS A 4 30.28 13.08 26.87
CA LYS A 4 29.56 14.32 26.52
C LYS A 4 28.92 14.29 25.12
N LEU A 5 29.53 13.59 24.17
CA LEU A 5 28.98 13.43 22.82
C LEU A 5 27.74 12.53 22.85
N ILE A 6 27.77 11.47 23.67
CA ILE A 6 26.62 10.55 23.83
C ILE A 6 25.45 11.29 24.46
N GLU A 7 25.68 12.06 25.54
CA GLU A 7 24.62 12.86 26.17
C GLU A 7 24.02 13.91 25.22
N PHE A 8 24.86 14.55 24.40
CA PHE A 8 24.39 15.48 23.37
C PHE A 8 23.47 14.77 22.36
N LEU A 9 23.88 13.62 21.84
CA LEU A 9 23.09 12.86 20.88
C LEU A 9 21.76 12.35 21.47
N VAL A 10 21.77 11.95 22.75
CA VAL A 10 20.54 11.58 23.48
C VAL A 10 19.58 12.76 23.56
N LYS A 11 20.06 13.95 23.94
CA LYS A 11 19.22 15.16 23.98
C LYS A 11 18.67 15.55 22.62
N VAL A 12 19.46 15.42 21.55
CA VAL A 12 18.99 15.69 20.18
C VAL A 12 17.91 14.70 19.77
N ARG A 13 18.07 13.41 20.06
CA ARG A 13 17.05 12.40 19.80
C ARG A 13 15.76 12.72 20.54
N ASP A 14 15.86 13.00 21.83
CA ASP A 14 14.67 13.24 22.67
C ASP A 14 13.93 14.51 22.24
N ALA A 15 14.66 15.58 21.90
CA ALA A 15 14.06 16.79 21.33
C ALA A 15 13.39 16.55 19.98
N SER A 16 14.00 15.72 19.11
CA SER A 16 13.43 15.36 17.81
C SER A 16 12.15 14.53 17.99
N GLN A 17 12.13 13.64 18.98
CA GLN A 17 10.96 12.84 19.32
C GLN A 17 9.82 13.74 19.81
N MET A 18 10.10 14.68 20.70
CA MET A 18 9.11 15.65 21.18
C MET A 18 8.53 16.50 20.04
N MET A 19 9.35 16.91 19.07
CA MET A 19 8.85 17.63 17.89
C MET A 19 7.97 16.75 17.00
N ALA A 20 8.33 15.49 16.81
CA ALA A 20 7.52 14.55 16.06
C ALA A 20 6.16 14.32 16.74
N ASP A 21 6.15 14.14 18.06
CA ASP A 21 4.92 13.94 18.83
C ASP A 21 4.01 15.18 18.77
N ALA A 22 4.57 16.39 18.90
CA ALA A 22 3.82 17.64 18.77
C ALA A 22 3.26 17.87 17.35
N ALA A 23 4.02 17.51 16.31
CA ALA A 23 3.55 17.57 14.93
C ALA A 23 2.40 16.57 14.70
N ASN A 24 2.51 15.36 15.23
CA ASN A 24 1.45 14.34 15.15
C ASN A 24 0.17 14.81 15.87
N GLU A 25 0.29 15.41 17.05
CA GLU A 25 -0.86 15.97 17.78
C GLU A 25 -1.53 17.12 17.00
N TYR A 26 -0.74 17.97 16.34
CA TYR A 26 -1.28 19.03 15.49
C TYR A 26 -2.04 18.45 14.29
N LEU A 27 -1.49 17.41 13.65
CA LEU A 27 -2.17 16.67 12.60
C LEU A 27 -3.47 16.05 13.13
N ASP A 28 -3.47 15.38 14.27
CA ASP A 28 -4.68 14.79 14.85
C ASP A 28 -5.77 15.83 15.15
N ASN A 29 -5.40 17.04 15.54
CA ASN A 29 -6.37 18.09 15.90
C ASN A 29 -6.87 18.87 14.67
N PHE A 30 -6.01 19.15 13.70
CA PHE A 30 -6.29 20.09 12.61
C PHE A 30 -6.30 19.47 11.21
N ALA A 31 -5.96 18.18 11.08
CA ALA A 31 -6.17 17.46 9.84
C ALA A 31 -7.65 17.49 9.46
N PRO A 32 -7.99 17.82 8.19
CA PRO A 32 -9.29 17.47 7.66
C PRO A 32 -9.48 15.94 7.79
N PRO A 33 -10.73 15.44 7.90
CA PRO A 33 -11.01 14.02 8.11
C PRO A 33 -10.36 13.10 7.07
N SER A 34 -9.91 13.62 5.93
CA SER A 34 -9.11 12.94 4.92
C SER A 34 -7.66 12.62 5.30
N VAL A 35 -7.11 13.14 6.40
CA VAL A 35 -5.71 12.90 6.84
C VAL A 35 -5.64 12.19 8.21
N LYS A 36 -6.75 12.08 8.96
CA LYS A 36 -6.82 11.28 10.20
C LYS A 36 -6.83 9.76 9.96
N ASP A 37 -6.96 9.36 8.70
CA ASP A 37 -6.90 7.99 8.22
C ASP A 37 -5.45 7.55 7.88
N GLU A 38 -4.49 7.79 8.78
CA GLU A 38 -3.15 7.18 8.68
C GLU A 38 -2.93 6.05 9.71
N LYS A 39 -3.92 5.75 10.55
CA LYS A 39 -4.09 4.42 11.20
C LYS A 39 -5.28 3.62 10.69
N ALA A 40 -6.18 4.24 9.94
CA ALA A 40 -6.89 3.49 8.93
C ALA A 40 -5.88 3.34 7.79
N THR A 41 -5.58 2.12 7.36
CA THR A 41 -5.24 1.92 5.96
C THR A 41 -6.30 2.70 5.17
N ALA A 42 -5.99 3.91 4.69
CA ALA A 42 -6.87 4.65 3.80
C ALA A 42 -7.35 3.62 2.81
N ALA A 43 -8.64 3.25 2.89
CA ALA A 43 -9.15 2.09 2.20
C ALA A 43 -9.00 2.44 0.74
N VAL A 44 -7.85 2.05 0.17
CA VAL A 44 -7.50 2.35 -1.21
C VAL A 44 -8.72 1.88 -1.94
N GLN A 45 -9.42 2.76 -2.63
CA GLN A 45 -10.61 2.29 -3.30
C GLN A 45 -10.13 1.36 -4.40
N GLU A 46 -10.82 0.25 -4.60
CA GLU A 46 -10.49 -0.71 -5.67
C GLU A 46 -10.41 -0.03 -7.05
N ILE A 47 -10.97 1.18 -7.18
CA ILE A 47 -10.84 2.07 -8.33
C ILE A 47 -9.39 2.34 -8.77
N ALA A 48 -8.43 2.36 -7.83
CA ALA A 48 -7.02 2.52 -8.13
C ALA A 48 -6.50 1.35 -8.98
N PHE A 49 -7.09 0.16 -8.82
CA PHE A 49 -6.77 -1.01 -9.61
C PHE A 49 -7.69 -1.15 -10.82
N SER A 50 -9.00 -0.92 -10.68
CA SER A 50 -9.96 -1.16 -11.77
C SER A 50 -9.76 -0.28 -13.01
N THR A 51 -9.03 0.83 -12.88
CA THR A 51 -8.60 1.67 -14.02
C THR A 51 -7.53 1.03 -14.89
N LEU A 52 -6.88 -0.04 -14.43
CA LEU A 52 -5.87 -0.76 -15.20
C LEU A 52 -6.53 -1.74 -16.18
N LYS A 53 -5.87 -1.92 -17.32
CA LYS A 53 -6.17 -2.96 -18.29
C LYS A 53 -5.63 -4.29 -17.80
N PHE A 54 -6.55 -5.19 -17.46
CA PHE A 54 -6.26 -6.55 -17.07
C PHE A 54 -6.62 -7.51 -18.19
N GLU A 55 -5.73 -8.46 -18.46
CA GLU A 55 -5.93 -9.54 -19.41
C GLU A 55 -6.19 -10.83 -18.66
N VAL A 56 -7.28 -11.52 -19.03
CA VAL A 56 -7.65 -12.81 -18.44
C VAL A 56 -6.62 -13.86 -18.85
N GLN A 57 -6.12 -14.59 -17.87
CA GLN A 57 -5.16 -15.66 -18.02
C GLN A 57 -5.64 -16.88 -17.23
N GLN A 58 -5.42 -18.06 -17.79
CA GLN A 58 -5.79 -19.31 -17.14
C GLN A 58 -4.52 -20.03 -16.68
N GLY A 59 -4.45 -20.31 -15.38
CA GLY A 59 -3.32 -20.97 -14.75
C GLY A 59 -3.71 -22.36 -14.30
N ALA A 60 -2.90 -23.35 -14.65
CA ALA A 60 -3.14 -24.74 -14.26
C ALA A 60 -3.31 -24.96 -12.74
N LYS A 61 -2.74 -24.08 -11.90
CA LYS A 61 -2.82 -24.16 -10.42
C LYS A 61 -3.65 -23.07 -9.76
N LEU A 62 -3.83 -21.91 -10.40
CA LEU A 62 -4.59 -20.79 -9.84
C LEU A 62 -6.03 -20.70 -10.36
N GLY A 63 -6.37 -21.41 -11.45
CA GLY A 63 -7.62 -21.21 -12.17
C GLY A 63 -7.55 -19.94 -13.02
N GLU A 64 -8.65 -19.20 -13.09
CA GLU A 64 -8.72 -17.92 -13.78
C GLU A 64 -8.15 -16.80 -12.90
N TYR A 65 -7.21 -16.05 -13.47
CA TYR A 65 -6.62 -14.85 -12.89
C TYR A 65 -6.40 -13.83 -13.99
N GLU A 66 -6.16 -12.57 -13.64
CA GLU A 66 -5.96 -11.53 -14.63
C GLU A 66 -4.66 -10.77 -14.36
N ILE A 67 -3.99 -10.35 -15.44
CA ILE A 67 -2.69 -9.67 -15.36
C ILE A 67 -2.81 -8.29 -16.01
N ALA A 68 -2.37 -7.26 -15.29
CA ALA A 68 -2.11 -5.94 -15.83
C ALA A 68 -0.61 -5.74 -16.05
N TYR A 69 -0.22 -5.53 -17.31
CA TYR A 69 1.15 -5.23 -17.69
C TYR A 69 1.43 -3.73 -17.62
N LYS A 70 2.64 -3.35 -17.17
CA LYS A 70 3.07 -1.93 -17.18
C LYS A 70 3.00 -1.32 -18.58
N SER A 71 3.41 -2.06 -19.62
CA SER A 71 3.40 -1.58 -21.01
C SER A 71 2.00 -1.34 -21.58
N GLY A 72 0.98 -2.03 -21.06
CA GLY A 72 -0.42 -1.87 -21.49
C GLY A 72 -1.18 -0.76 -20.76
N ASN A 73 -0.55 -0.12 -19.76
CA ASN A 73 -1.20 0.81 -18.85
C ASN A 73 -0.48 2.16 -18.81
N LEU A 74 -1.23 3.23 -18.52
CA LEU A 74 -0.65 4.56 -18.29
C LEU A 74 0.17 4.55 -17.01
N GLU A 75 1.39 5.07 -17.04
CA GLU A 75 2.29 5.07 -15.89
C GLU A 75 1.69 5.82 -14.68
N ASP A 76 0.95 6.91 -14.91
CA ASP A 76 0.25 7.66 -13.88
C ASP A 76 -0.81 6.86 -13.12
N LYS A 77 -1.40 5.83 -13.76
CA LYS A 77 -2.37 4.93 -13.13
C LYS A 77 -1.70 3.67 -12.58
N TRP A 78 -0.69 3.18 -13.29
CA TRP A 78 0.04 1.97 -12.92
C TRP A 78 0.91 2.16 -11.67
N ARG A 79 1.66 3.28 -11.61
CA ARG A 79 2.59 3.58 -10.52
C ARG A 79 1.93 3.61 -9.15
N PRO A 80 0.78 4.29 -8.91
CA PRO A 80 0.14 4.27 -7.61
C PRO A 80 -0.33 2.87 -7.23
N ALA A 81 -0.98 2.13 -8.14
CA ALA A 81 -1.41 0.76 -7.91
C ALA A 81 -0.24 -0.18 -7.54
N TYR A 82 0.87 -0.07 -8.28
CA TYR A 82 2.07 -0.85 -8.00
C TYR A 82 2.70 -0.49 -6.65
N SER A 83 2.79 0.81 -6.33
CA SER A 83 3.31 1.28 -5.04
C SER A 83 2.49 0.79 -3.87
N ILE A 84 1.15 0.77 -3.98
CA ILE A 84 0.26 0.25 -2.93
C ILE A 84 0.59 -1.23 -2.65
N LEU A 85 0.63 -2.06 -3.70
CA LEU A 85 0.91 -3.48 -3.54
C LEU A 85 2.32 -3.74 -3.02
N ARG A 86 3.29 -2.94 -3.46
CA ARG A 86 4.68 -3.02 -2.99
C ARG A 86 4.80 -2.66 -1.52
N ASN A 87 4.16 -1.56 -1.09
CA ASN A 87 4.16 -1.12 0.30
C ASN A 87 3.45 -2.13 1.23
N SER A 88 2.38 -2.75 0.74
CA SER A 88 1.66 -3.80 1.45
C SER A 88 2.33 -5.19 1.37
N ASN A 89 3.50 -5.33 0.73
CA ASN A 89 4.17 -6.61 0.47
C ASN A 89 3.25 -7.69 -0.12
N ALA A 90 2.33 -7.28 -1.00
CA ALA A 90 1.30 -8.14 -1.56
C ALA A 90 1.92 -9.20 -2.48
N ILE A 91 1.97 -10.45 -2.01
CA ILE A 91 2.50 -11.60 -2.74
C ILE A 91 1.39 -12.63 -2.96
N ILE A 92 1.63 -13.62 -3.81
CA ILE A 92 0.63 -14.67 -4.08
C ILE A 92 0.11 -15.38 -2.82
N LYS A 93 0.95 -15.49 -1.79
CA LYS A 93 0.62 -16.08 -0.48
C LYS A 93 -0.17 -15.13 0.43
N ASP A 94 0.07 -13.83 0.30
CA ASP A 94 -0.51 -12.77 1.12
C ASP A 94 -1.03 -11.68 0.20
N ARG A 95 -2.27 -11.88 -0.26
CA ARG A 95 -2.86 -11.06 -1.32
C ARG A 95 -3.51 -9.85 -0.70
N TYR A 96 -3.25 -8.70 -1.29
CA TYR A 96 -3.85 -7.45 -0.87
C TYR A 96 -5.30 -7.36 -1.33
N HIS A 97 -6.20 -7.09 -0.41
CA HIS A 97 -7.56 -6.71 -0.68
C HIS A 97 -8.10 -5.85 0.47
N GLY A 98 -8.90 -4.84 0.14
CA GLY A 98 -9.64 -4.06 1.13
C GLY A 98 -10.98 -4.70 1.48
N GLU A 99 -11.69 -4.08 2.42
CA GLU A 99 -13.07 -4.41 2.72
C GLU A 99 -13.97 -4.02 1.53
N GLY A 100 -14.85 -4.94 1.09
CA GLY A 100 -15.75 -4.71 -0.05
C GLY A 100 -15.11 -4.85 -1.44
N TYR A 101 -13.84 -5.23 -1.52
CA TYR A 101 -13.18 -5.50 -2.80
C TYR A 101 -13.80 -6.70 -3.52
N GLN A 102 -13.86 -6.62 -4.85
CA GLN A 102 -14.27 -7.73 -5.70
C GLN A 102 -13.09 -8.65 -6.06
N TYR A 103 -11.87 -8.09 -6.10
CA TYR A 103 -10.66 -8.83 -6.47
C TYR A 103 -9.59 -8.74 -5.37
N SER A 104 -8.76 -9.78 -5.32
CA SER A 104 -7.51 -9.83 -4.57
C SER A 104 -6.37 -9.50 -5.52
N TYR A 105 -5.39 -8.72 -5.05
CA TYR A 105 -4.29 -8.20 -5.86
C TYR A 105 -2.94 -8.64 -5.28
N TRP A 106 -1.97 -8.94 -6.14
CA TRP A 106 -0.61 -9.24 -5.73
C TRP A 106 0.42 -8.92 -6.82
N LEU A 107 1.68 -8.84 -6.41
CA LEU A 107 2.82 -8.71 -7.30
C LEU A 107 3.50 -10.07 -7.48
N TYR A 108 3.89 -10.37 -8.71
CA TYR A 108 4.73 -11.51 -9.03
C TYR A 108 5.70 -11.13 -10.16
N GLY A 109 6.99 -11.04 -9.81
CA GLY A 109 8.01 -10.50 -10.71
C GLY A 109 7.90 -8.98 -10.90
N GLU A 110 8.53 -8.50 -11.97
CA GLU A 110 8.60 -7.08 -12.28
C GLU A 110 7.58 -6.68 -13.35
N ASN A 111 7.05 -5.46 -13.23
CA ASN A 111 6.17 -4.81 -14.22
C ASN A 111 4.80 -5.47 -14.46
N ARG A 112 4.34 -6.32 -13.54
CA ARG A 112 3.05 -7.01 -13.63
C ARG A 112 2.29 -6.94 -12.31
N ILE A 113 0.99 -6.63 -12.41
CA ILE A 113 0.04 -6.68 -11.31
C ILE A 113 -0.93 -7.80 -11.60
N TYR A 114 -1.10 -8.71 -10.65
CA TYR A 114 -2.00 -9.83 -10.78
C TYR A 114 -3.25 -9.56 -9.95
N ARG A 115 -4.40 -10.00 -10.44
CA ARG A 115 -5.63 -10.03 -9.66
C ARG A 115 -6.39 -11.33 -9.84
N GLN A 116 -7.19 -11.68 -8.84
CA GLN A 116 -8.13 -12.81 -8.90
C GLN A 116 -9.38 -12.46 -8.12
N LYS A 117 -10.53 -12.81 -8.70
CA LYS A 117 -11.83 -12.56 -8.10
C LYS A 117 -11.92 -13.23 -6.74
N LEU A 118 -12.30 -12.47 -5.72
CA LEU A 118 -12.53 -13.01 -4.39
C LEU A 118 -13.75 -13.93 -4.45
N LYS A 119 -13.65 -15.09 -3.79
CA LYS A 119 -14.82 -15.95 -3.61
C LYS A 119 -15.80 -15.19 -2.71
N PRO A 120 -17.09 -15.14 -3.05
CA PRO A 120 -18.08 -14.56 -2.15
C PRO A 120 -18.00 -15.29 -0.81
N LYS A 121 -17.92 -14.55 0.30
CA LYS A 121 -18.11 -15.12 1.63
C LYS A 121 -19.52 -15.74 1.62
N GLN A 122 -19.58 -17.08 1.68
CA GLN A 122 -20.81 -17.81 1.96
C GLN A 122 -21.25 -17.56 3.40
#